data_AF-A0A0N0TSY4-F1
#
_entry.id   AF-A0A0N0TSY4-F1
#
_cell.length_a   1.000
_cell.length_b   1.000
_cell.length_c   1.000
_cell.angle_alpha   90.00
_cell.angle_beta   90.00
_cell.angle_gamma   90.00
#
_symmetry.space_group_name_H-M   'P 1'
#
loop_
_entity.id
_entity.type
_entity.pdbx_description
1 polymer ?
#
loop_
_entity_poly.entity_id
_entity_poly.type
_entity_poly.pdbx_seq_one_letter_code
_entity_poly.pdbx_strand_id
1 'polypeptide(L)'
;MDNRSAILAAATELLETSPNGDISTRGVGEKAGVQQPVIYRLFGDKDSLLAAVVDHGFAEYLEAKRAAVPTADPVADLRRGWDGHTRFALDHPNVYRLMYTPRLTTPPQAVRDARELLRGVLERVAQAGRLAVQPDRAADIVMAANTGVALALLNRPEADRDPELSVRVRDIVLPGILTPEPGADLTTTPPTVAQAATTLGALLRSDRPESFSPAEFALLTEWLTHLATRTNP
;
A
#
# COMPACT_ATOMS: atom_id res chain seq x y z
N MET A 1 8.87 22.16 19.45
CA MET A 1 7.97 21.44 18.52
C MET A 1 7.25 22.50 17.71
N ASP A 2 7.24 22.41 16.37
CA ASP A 2 6.51 23.35 15.52
C ASP A 2 4.99 23.25 15.81
N ASN A 3 4.26 24.36 15.69
CA ASN A 3 2.80 24.41 15.87
C ASN A 3 2.09 23.41 14.96
N ARG A 4 2.58 23.20 13.73
CA ARG A 4 2.02 22.21 12.82
C ARG A 4 2.12 20.79 13.39
N SER A 5 3.30 20.40 13.87
CA SER A 5 3.52 19.08 14.49
C SER A 5 2.73 18.90 15.77
N ALA A 6 2.64 19.93 16.62
CA ALA A 6 1.85 19.88 17.85
C ALA A 6 0.34 19.68 17.56
N ILE A 7 -0.19 20.36 16.54
CA ILE A 7 -1.57 20.19 16.09
C ILE A 7 -1.82 18.77 15.58
N LEU A 8 -0.92 18.23 14.74
CA LEU A 8 -1.05 16.88 14.19
C LEU A 8 -0.99 15.80 15.27
N ALA A 9 -0.06 15.91 16.21
CA ALA A 9 0.04 14.98 17.34
C ALA A 9 -1.23 15.02 18.21
N ALA A 10 -1.69 16.22 18.58
CA ALA A 10 -2.90 16.38 19.38
C ALA A 10 -4.15 15.85 18.67
N ALA A 11 -4.29 16.12 17.38
CA ALA A 11 -5.40 15.64 16.58
C ALA A 11 -5.38 14.12 16.40
N THR A 12 -4.21 13.51 16.24
CA THR A 12 -4.04 12.06 16.14
C THR A 12 -4.45 11.38 17.44
N GLU A 13 -3.99 11.88 18.60
CA GLU A 13 -4.36 11.34 19.91
C GLU A 13 -5.87 11.48 20.21
N LEU A 14 -6.47 12.61 19.81
CA LEU A 14 -7.93 12.79 19.90
C LEU A 14 -8.68 11.83 18.98
N LEU A 15 -8.14 11.52 17.80
CA LEU A 15 -8.76 10.61 16.85
C LEU A 15 -8.69 9.17 17.35
N GLU A 16 -7.57 8.74 17.93
CA GLU A 16 -7.40 7.39 18.50
C GLU A 16 -8.40 7.10 19.61
N THR A 17 -8.69 8.09 20.45
CA THR A 17 -9.63 7.98 21.57
C THR A 17 -11.08 8.30 21.20
N SER A 18 -11.34 8.70 19.94
CA SER A 18 -12.67 9.14 19.50
C SER A 18 -13.67 7.97 19.42
N PRO A 19 -14.82 8.04 20.11
CA PRO A 19 -15.85 6.98 20.04
C PRO A 19 -16.48 6.84 18.65
N ASN A 20 -16.50 7.91 17.86
CA ASN A 20 -17.17 7.96 16.56
C ASN A 20 -16.19 8.20 15.39
N GLY A 21 -14.88 8.22 15.66
CA GLY A 21 -13.85 8.45 14.64
C GLY A 21 -13.86 9.88 14.06
N ASP A 22 -14.43 10.86 14.77
CA ASP A 22 -14.40 12.27 14.40
C ASP A 22 -13.81 13.13 15.53
N ILE A 23 -13.23 14.29 15.16
CA ILE A 23 -12.63 15.26 16.09
C ILE A 23 -13.06 16.69 15.74
N SER A 24 -13.06 17.60 16.72
CA SER A 24 -13.36 19.01 16.49
C SER A 24 -12.09 19.86 16.41
N THR A 25 -12.06 20.84 15.50
CA THR A 25 -10.93 21.81 15.42
C THR A 25 -10.75 22.60 16.70
N ARG A 26 -11.84 22.81 17.45
CA ARG A 26 -11.80 23.39 18.81
C ARG A 26 -11.03 22.50 19.79
N GLY A 27 -11.40 21.23 19.91
CA GLY A 27 -10.74 20.29 20.81
C GLY A 27 -9.27 20.08 20.45
N VAL A 28 -8.94 20.07 19.15
CA VAL A 28 -7.55 20.05 18.68
C VAL A 28 -6.79 21.29 19.14
N GLY A 29 -7.36 22.48 19.01
CA GLY A 29 -6.73 23.72 19.47
C GLY A 29 -6.51 23.76 20.97
N GLU A 30 -7.51 23.37 21.76
CA GLU A 30 -7.42 23.28 23.22
C GLU A 30 -6.30 22.31 23.64
N LYS A 31 -6.21 21.13 23.02
CA LYS A 31 -5.19 20.13 23.34
C LYS A 31 -3.78 20.52 22.87
N ALA A 32 -3.65 21.11 21.69
CA ALA A 32 -2.37 21.56 21.15
C ALA A 32 -1.89 22.90 21.74
N GLY A 33 -2.72 23.58 22.55
CA GLY A 33 -2.40 24.91 23.09
C GLY A 33 -2.37 26.02 22.03
N VAL A 34 -3.12 25.86 20.94
CA VAL A 34 -3.17 26.82 19.82
C VAL A 34 -4.58 27.35 19.58
N GLN A 35 -4.66 28.61 19.13
CA GLN A 35 -5.93 29.23 18.77
C GLN A 35 -6.44 28.69 17.42
N GLN A 36 -7.75 28.56 17.26
CA GLN A 36 -8.37 28.07 16.01
C GLN A 36 -7.91 28.79 14.73
N PRO A 37 -7.72 30.13 14.70
CA PRO A 37 -7.22 30.81 13.50
C PRO A 37 -5.85 30.29 13.04
N VAL A 38 -5.01 29.79 13.95
CA VAL A 38 -3.71 29.17 13.60
C VAL A 38 -3.93 27.85 12.87
N ILE A 39 -4.90 27.04 13.30
CA ILE A 39 -5.26 25.78 12.64
C ILE A 39 -5.75 26.05 11.22
N TYR A 40 -6.73 26.94 11.06
CA TYR A 40 -7.26 27.28 9.73
C TYR A 40 -6.21 27.91 8.82
N ARG A 41 -5.26 28.70 9.36
CA ARG A 41 -4.15 29.23 8.57
C ARG A 41 -3.19 28.13 8.07
N LEU A 42 -2.94 27.10 8.88
CA LEU A 42 -1.98 26.05 8.55
C LEU A 42 -2.57 24.95 7.66
N PHE A 43 -3.86 24.66 7.83
CA PHE A 43 -4.51 23.52 7.18
C PHE A 43 -5.66 23.92 6.24
N GLY A 44 -6.10 25.17 6.24
CA GLY A 44 -7.21 25.65 5.40
C GLY A 44 -8.57 25.31 6.01
N ASP A 45 -8.94 24.03 6.03
CA ASP A 45 -10.23 23.53 6.54
C ASP A 45 -10.07 22.25 7.36
N LYS A 46 -11.21 21.73 7.88
CA LYS A 46 -11.23 20.53 8.71
C LYS A 46 -10.81 19.28 7.92
N ASP A 47 -11.24 19.15 6.66
CA ASP A 47 -10.97 17.95 5.87
C ASP A 47 -9.48 17.87 5.48
N SER A 48 -8.86 19.01 5.19
CA SER A 48 -7.42 19.14 4.95
C SER A 48 -6.60 18.88 6.22
N LEU A 49 -7.09 19.31 7.40
CA LEU A 49 -6.51 18.91 8.68
C LEU A 49 -6.59 17.39 8.86
N LEU A 50 -7.76 16.78 8.62
CA LEU A 50 -7.97 15.34 8.76
C LEU A 50 -7.09 14.54 7.78
N ALA A 51 -6.93 14.98 6.54
CA ALA A 51 -6.01 14.38 5.58
C ALA A 51 -4.56 14.43 6.09
N ALA A 52 -4.13 15.56 6.64
CA ALA A 52 -2.80 15.70 7.22
C ALA A 52 -2.60 14.84 8.50
N VAL A 53 -3.66 14.63 9.28
CA VAL A 53 -3.68 13.72 10.43
C VAL A 53 -3.54 12.27 9.98
N VAL A 54 -4.22 11.86 8.90
CA VAL A 54 -4.02 10.53 8.30
C VAL A 54 -2.57 10.36 7.84
N ASP A 55 -2.03 11.32 7.10
CA ASP A 55 -0.63 11.27 6.66
C ASP A 55 0.35 11.17 7.84
N HIS A 56 0.06 11.88 8.95
CA HIS A 56 0.86 11.80 10.17
C HIS A 56 0.74 10.45 10.87
N GLY A 57 -0.48 9.93 11.05
CA GLY A 57 -0.72 8.65 11.72
C GLY A 57 -0.20 7.44 10.93
N PHE A 58 -0.08 7.56 9.61
CA PHE A 58 0.55 6.54 8.76
C PHE A 58 2.06 6.68 8.64
N ALA A 59 2.65 7.81 9.04
CA ALA A 59 4.07 8.09 8.81
C ALA A 59 4.97 7.03 9.45
N GLU A 60 4.76 6.71 10.73
CA GLU A 60 5.58 5.71 11.43
C GLU A 60 5.48 4.32 10.81
N TYR A 61 4.28 3.92 10.39
CA TYR A 61 4.04 2.66 9.70
C TYR A 61 4.75 2.60 8.34
N LEU A 62 4.70 3.68 7.56
CA LEU A 62 5.39 3.76 6.27
C LEU A 62 6.90 3.83 6.43
N GLU A 63 7.40 4.52 7.44
CA GLU A 63 8.83 4.53 7.79
C GLU A 63 9.31 3.13 8.20
N ALA A 64 8.55 2.41 9.02
CA ALA A 64 8.86 1.03 9.38
C ALA A 64 8.90 0.11 8.15
N LYS A 65 7.99 0.30 7.18
CA LYS A 65 8.03 -0.42 5.90
C LYS A 65 9.23 -0.05 5.04
N ARG A 66 9.59 1.24 4.97
CA ARG A 66 10.77 1.73 4.22
C ARG A 66 12.07 1.17 4.79
N ALA A 67 12.17 1.10 6.11
CA ALA A 67 13.36 0.61 6.82
C ALA A 67 13.49 -0.92 6.81
N ALA A 68 12.43 -1.65 6.43
CA ALA A 68 12.46 -3.11 6.41
C ALA A 68 13.50 -3.61 5.40
N VAL A 69 14.48 -4.37 5.88
CA VAL A 69 15.53 -4.94 5.02
C VAL A 69 14.91 -6.01 4.11
N PRO A 70 15.05 -5.87 2.77
CA PRO A 70 14.62 -6.89 1.82
C PRO A 70 15.29 -8.23 2.10
N THR A 71 14.53 -9.32 2.10
CA THR A 71 15.10 -10.67 2.22
C THR A 71 15.36 -11.28 0.85
N ALA A 72 16.03 -12.43 0.83
CA ALA A 72 16.25 -13.22 -0.38
C ALA A 72 14.93 -13.80 -0.96
N ASP A 73 13.85 -13.86 -0.17
CA ASP A 73 12.54 -14.32 -0.60
C ASP A 73 11.56 -13.13 -0.72
N PRO A 74 11.41 -12.53 -1.91
CA PRO A 74 10.50 -11.41 -2.10
C PRO A 74 9.02 -11.80 -1.94
N VAL A 75 8.65 -13.08 -2.10
CA VAL A 75 7.27 -13.56 -1.87
C VAL A 75 6.97 -13.61 -0.38
N ALA A 76 7.93 -14.06 0.44
CA ALA A 76 7.81 -13.95 1.90
C ALA A 76 7.70 -12.49 2.35
N ASP A 77 8.45 -11.59 1.72
CA ASP A 77 8.38 -10.15 2.02
C ASP A 77 7.00 -9.56 1.69
N LEU A 78 6.41 -9.97 0.56
CA LEU A 78 5.05 -9.60 0.18
C LEU A 78 4.02 -10.09 1.21
N ARG A 79 4.13 -11.34 1.68
CA ARG A 79 3.26 -11.90 2.73
C ARG A 79 3.40 -11.13 4.05
N ARG A 80 4.62 -10.84 4.50
CA ARG A 80 4.84 -10.02 5.71
C ARG A 80 4.30 -8.60 5.55
N GLY A 81 4.43 -8.03 4.35
CA GLY A 81 3.87 -6.73 4.01
C GLY A 81 2.34 -6.70 4.09
N TRP A 82 1.68 -7.77 3.67
CA TRP A 82 0.23 -7.97 3.79
C TRP A 82 -0.21 -8.01 5.25
N ASP A 83 0.43 -8.88 6.05
CA ASP A 83 0.08 -9.09 7.46
C ASP A 83 0.31 -7.82 8.29
N GLY A 84 1.43 -7.13 8.03
CA GLY A 84 1.73 -5.85 8.69
C GLY A 84 0.70 -4.77 8.40
N HIS A 85 0.10 -4.77 7.20
CA HIS A 85 -0.96 -3.83 6.83
C HIS A 85 -2.29 -4.12 7.54
N THR A 86 -2.71 -5.38 7.58
CA THR A 86 -3.89 -5.77 8.35
C THR A 86 -3.71 -5.44 9.83
N ARG A 87 -2.54 -5.76 10.40
CA ARG A 87 -2.23 -5.44 11.80
C ARG A 87 -2.32 -3.94 12.08
N PHE A 88 -1.68 -3.11 11.26
CA PHE A 88 -1.76 -1.65 11.41
C PHE A 88 -3.21 -1.15 11.40
N ALA A 89 -4.06 -1.69 10.51
CA ALA A 89 -5.46 -1.30 10.45
C ALA A 89 -6.21 -1.63 11.76
N LEU A 90 -5.91 -2.76 12.37
CA LEU A 90 -6.53 -3.21 13.62
C LEU A 90 -6.01 -2.44 14.84
N ASP A 91 -4.73 -2.09 14.85
CA ASP A 91 -4.08 -1.33 15.92
C ASP A 91 -4.50 0.15 15.90
N HIS A 92 -4.76 0.73 14.72
CA HIS A 92 -5.15 2.14 14.54
C HIS A 92 -6.49 2.30 13.78
N PRO A 93 -7.61 1.78 14.31
CA PRO A 93 -8.86 1.63 13.57
C PRO A 93 -9.48 2.96 13.12
N ASN A 94 -9.36 4.03 13.93
CA ASN A 94 -9.95 5.33 13.60
C ASN A 94 -9.15 6.06 12.53
N VAL A 95 -7.82 6.03 12.60
CA VAL A 95 -6.92 6.56 11.57
C VAL A 95 -7.14 5.81 10.26
N TYR A 96 -7.26 4.48 10.31
CA TYR A 96 -7.47 3.66 9.13
C TYR A 96 -8.83 3.91 8.46
N ARG A 97 -9.92 4.01 9.23
CA ARG A 97 -11.26 4.35 8.69
C ARG A 97 -11.27 5.75 8.08
N LEU A 98 -10.61 6.72 8.70
CA LEU A 98 -10.50 8.06 8.18
C LEU A 98 -9.76 8.09 6.84
N MET A 99 -8.73 7.26 6.66
CA MET A 99 -8.00 7.18 5.38
C MET A 99 -8.88 6.77 4.19
N TYR A 100 -9.85 5.88 4.41
CA TYR A 100 -10.72 5.33 3.37
C TYR A 100 -12.15 5.88 3.41
N THR A 101 -12.38 7.01 4.07
CA THR A 101 -13.71 7.63 4.12
C THR A 101 -14.02 8.39 2.82
N PRO A 102 -15.27 8.37 2.33
CA PRO A 102 -15.68 9.20 1.19
C PRO A 102 -15.61 10.71 1.46
N ARG A 103 -15.44 11.14 2.72
CA ARG A 103 -15.34 12.55 3.09
C ARG A 103 -14.05 13.21 2.61
N LEU A 104 -12.96 12.44 2.47
CA LEU A 104 -11.70 12.98 1.96
C LEU A 104 -11.77 13.04 0.43
N THR A 105 -11.95 14.25 -0.10
CA THR A 105 -12.02 14.49 -1.56
C THR A 105 -10.67 14.32 -2.26
N THR A 106 -9.57 14.44 -1.50
CA THR A 106 -8.21 14.20 -1.97
C THR A 106 -7.62 13.00 -1.24
N PRO A 107 -7.13 11.96 -1.97
CA PRO A 107 -6.46 10.84 -1.35
C PRO A 107 -5.21 11.29 -0.56
N PRO A 108 -5.04 10.84 0.69
CA PRO A 108 -3.84 11.12 1.48
C PRO A 108 -2.54 10.68 0.76
N GLN A 109 -1.43 11.38 1.01
CA GLN A 109 -0.14 11.01 0.46
C GLN A 109 0.29 9.61 0.92
N ALA A 110 -0.08 9.23 2.15
CA ALA A 110 0.20 7.92 2.71
C ALA A 110 -0.31 6.75 1.83
N VAL A 111 -1.46 6.90 1.15
CA VAL A 111 -1.99 5.86 0.24
C VAL A 111 -1.09 5.69 -0.98
N ARG A 112 -0.60 6.79 -1.54
CA ARG A 112 0.33 6.77 -2.68
C ARG A 112 1.66 6.15 -2.28
N ASP A 113 2.19 6.53 -1.13
CA ASP A 113 3.43 6.00 -0.59
C ASP A 113 3.33 4.50 -0.30
N ALA A 114 2.22 4.04 0.29
CA ALA A 114 1.96 2.63 0.53
C ALA A 114 1.93 1.81 -0.77
N ARG A 115 1.26 2.34 -1.81
CA ARG A 115 1.22 1.70 -3.13
C ARG A 115 2.61 1.60 -3.74
N GLU A 116 3.41 2.65 -3.64
CA GLU A 116 4.76 2.69 -4.20
C GLU A 116 5.71 1.69 -3.50
N LEU A 117 5.62 1.56 -2.18
CA LEU A 117 6.37 0.55 -1.43
C LEU A 117 5.95 -0.87 -1.81
N LEU A 118 4.64 -1.10 -1.95
CA LEU A 118 4.11 -2.40 -2.40
C LEU A 118 4.59 -2.74 -3.81
N ARG A 119 4.56 -1.76 -4.72
CA ARG A 119 5.11 -1.89 -6.08
C ARG A 119 6.58 -2.31 -5.99
N GLY A 120 7.43 -1.59 -5.25
CA GLY A 120 8.84 -1.97 -5.06
C GLY A 120 9.08 -3.41 -4.59
N VAL A 121 8.20 -3.98 -3.75
CA VAL A 121 8.26 -5.40 -3.38
C VAL A 121 7.91 -6.30 -4.57
N LEU A 122 6.82 -5.99 -5.29
CA LEU A 122 6.37 -6.74 -6.45
C LEU A 122 7.37 -6.71 -7.61
N GLU A 123 8.12 -5.62 -7.75
CA GLU A 123 9.24 -5.51 -8.69
C GLU A 123 10.30 -6.57 -8.43
N ARG A 124 10.65 -6.79 -7.15
CA ARG A 124 11.59 -7.86 -6.78
C ARG A 124 10.99 -9.25 -7.02
N VAL A 125 9.70 -9.43 -6.78
CA VAL A 125 8.99 -10.68 -7.12
C VAL A 125 9.07 -10.93 -8.63
N ALA A 126 8.90 -9.90 -9.46
CA ALA A 126 9.03 -10.00 -10.91
C ALA A 126 10.46 -10.29 -11.37
N GLN A 127 11.48 -9.64 -10.77
CA GLN A 127 12.89 -9.92 -11.03
C GLN A 127 13.27 -11.36 -10.70
N ALA A 128 12.66 -11.94 -9.67
CA ALA A 128 12.81 -13.34 -9.30
C ALA A 128 12.04 -14.32 -10.24
N GLY A 129 11.34 -13.82 -11.26
CA GLY A 129 10.49 -14.64 -12.14
C GLY A 129 9.26 -15.22 -11.44
N ARG A 130 8.90 -14.67 -10.27
CA ARG A 130 7.82 -15.16 -9.41
C ARG A 130 6.50 -14.43 -9.61
N LEU A 131 6.44 -13.40 -10.46
CA LEU A 131 5.23 -12.61 -10.70
C LEU A 131 4.58 -12.99 -12.04
N ALA A 132 3.28 -13.30 -12.00
CA ALA A 132 2.51 -13.74 -13.18
C ALA A 132 1.91 -12.58 -13.99
N VAL A 133 1.80 -11.39 -13.39
CA VAL A 133 1.19 -10.19 -13.98
C VAL A 133 2.10 -8.99 -13.80
N GLN A 134 1.81 -7.88 -14.48
CA GLN A 134 2.59 -6.64 -14.31
C GLN A 134 2.57 -6.13 -12.85
N PRO A 135 3.66 -5.55 -12.33
CA PRO A 135 3.75 -5.14 -10.94
C PRO A 135 2.71 -4.11 -10.51
N ASP A 136 2.40 -3.12 -11.35
CA ASP A 136 1.33 -2.14 -11.05
C ASP A 136 -0.04 -2.81 -10.90
N ARG A 137 -0.35 -3.77 -11.78
CA ARG A 137 -1.61 -4.53 -11.70
C ARG A 137 -1.65 -5.41 -10.45
N ALA A 138 -0.54 -6.05 -10.11
CA ALA A 138 -0.42 -6.80 -8.87
C ALA A 138 -0.58 -5.90 -7.64
N ALA A 139 -0.04 -4.68 -7.66
CA ALA A 139 -0.16 -3.71 -6.56
C ALA A 139 -1.61 -3.30 -6.36
N ASP A 140 -2.34 -3.02 -7.45
CA ASP A 140 -3.76 -2.66 -7.38
C ASP A 140 -4.61 -3.82 -6.84
N ILE A 141 -4.36 -5.06 -7.30
CA ILE A 141 -5.05 -6.27 -6.81
C ILE A 141 -4.80 -6.48 -5.31
N VAL A 142 -3.54 -6.45 -4.89
CA VAL A 142 -3.15 -6.67 -3.49
C VAL A 142 -3.70 -5.57 -2.59
N MET A 143 -3.57 -4.30 -3.00
CA MET A 143 -4.06 -3.17 -2.22
C MET A 143 -5.58 -3.20 -2.09
N ALA A 144 -6.33 -3.49 -3.16
CA ALA A 144 -7.78 -3.62 -3.11
C ALA A 144 -8.23 -4.74 -2.17
N ALA A 145 -7.63 -5.92 -2.28
CA ALA A 145 -8.00 -7.05 -1.45
C ALA A 145 -7.64 -6.83 0.04
N ASN A 146 -6.44 -6.36 0.34
CA ASN A 146 -6.01 -6.12 1.71
C ASN A 146 -6.77 -4.96 2.37
N THR A 147 -7.09 -3.91 1.61
CA THR A 147 -7.97 -2.82 2.08
C THR A 147 -9.37 -3.33 2.40
N GLY A 148 -9.94 -4.15 1.51
CA GLY A 148 -11.26 -4.75 1.72
C GLY A 148 -11.32 -5.64 2.96
N VAL A 149 -10.30 -6.48 3.17
CA VAL A 149 -10.16 -7.31 4.38
C VAL A 149 -10.09 -6.45 5.63
N ALA A 150 -9.20 -5.46 5.66
CA ALA A 150 -9.03 -4.59 6.81
C ALA A 150 -10.33 -3.85 7.18
N LEU A 151 -11.01 -3.26 6.19
CA LEU A 151 -12.30 -2.61 6.42
C LEU A 151 -13.39 -3.60 6.84
N ALA A 152 -13.43 -4.80 6.28
CA ALA A 152 -14.39 -5.84 6.67
C ALA A 152 -14.19 -6.32 8.11
N LEU A 153 -12.95 -6.37 8.60
CA LEU A 153 -12.65 -6.67 10.00
C LEU A 153 -13.02 -5.50 10.91
N LEU A 154 -12.71 -4.26 10.50
CA LEU A 154 -13.02 -3.06 11.26
C LEU A 154 -14.53 -2.78 11.36
N ASN A 155 -15.32 -3.17 10.37
CA ASN A 155 -16.78 -2.97 10.38
C ASN A 155 -17.54 -4.00 11.21
N ARG A 156 -16.83 -4.93 11.89
CA ARG A 156 -17.43 -5.91 12.80
C ARG A 156 -17.03 -5.62 14.25
N PRO A 157 -17.92 -5.91 15.22
CA PRO A 157 -17.55 -5.99 16.63
C PRO A 157 -16.36 -6.94 16.81
N GLU A 158 -15.48 -6.65 17.76
CA GLU A 158 -14.25 -7.43 17.96
C GLU A 158 -14.53 -8.92 18.22
N ALA A 159 -15.58 -9.23 18.98
CA ALA A 159 -16.02 -10.59 19.28
C ALA A 159 -16.46 -11.39 18.04
N ASP A 160 -16.86 -10.71 16.96
CA ASP A 160 -17.37 -11.31 15.72
C ASP A 160 -16.33 -11.31 14.59
N ARG A 161 -15.11 -10.84 14.86
CA ARG A 161 -14.02 -10.81 13.87
C ARG A 161 -13.50 -12.24 13.68
N ASP A 162 -13.45 -12.66 12.42
CA ASP A 162 -12.74 -13.87 12.03
C ASP A 162 -11.23 -13.58 11.94
N PRO A 163 -10.40 -14.10 12.87
CA PRO A 163 -8.97 -13.81 12.88
C PRO A 163 -8.23 -14.40 11.67
N GLU A 164 -8.80 -15.39 10.99
CA GLU A 164 -8.18 -16.06 9.85
C GLU A 164 -8.58 -15.43 8.51
N LEU A 165 -9.54 -14.49 8.49
CA LEU A 165 -10.05 -13.89 7.25
C LEU A 165 -8.93 -13.30 6.40
N SER A 166 -8.00 -12.57 7.02
CA SER A 166 -6.89 -11.93 6.30
C SER A 166 -5.95 -12.96 5.66
N VAL A 167 -5.62 -14.03 6.41
CA VAL A 167 -4.78 -15.12 5.93
C VAL A 167 -5.47 -15.86 4.77
N ARG A 168 -6.76 -16.20 4.92
CA ARG A 168 -7.53 -16.87 3.86
C ARG A 168 -7.59 -16.06 2.57
N VAL A 169 -7.89 -14.76 2.66
CA VAL A 169 -7.95 -13.89 1.47
C VAL A 169 -6.57 -13.75 0.83
N ARG A 170 -5.51 -13.57 1.63
CA ARG A 170 -4.12 -13.54 1.12
C ARG A 170 -3.77 -14.81 0.36
N ASP A 171 -4.12 -15.97 0.92
CA ASP A 171 -3.78 -17.28 0.35
C ASP A 171 -4.66 -17.63 -0.87
N ILE A 172 -5.76 -16.90 -1.10
CA ILE A 172 -6.53 -16.93 -2.35
C ILE A 172 -5.96 -15.95 -3.39
N VAL A 173 -5.59 -14.74 -2.97
CA VAL A 173 -5.19 -13.64 -3.87
C VAL A 173 -3.76 -13.84 -4.39
N LEU A 174 -2.80 -14.16 -3.52
CA LEU A 174 -1.39 -14.24 -3.90
C LEU A 174 -1.13 -15.30 -4.98
N PRO A 175 -1.68 -16.53 -4.91
CA PRO A 175 -1.50 -17.49 -6.00
C PRO A 175 -2.01 -17.00 -7.36
N GLY A 176 -3.03 -16.13 -7.39
CA GLY A 176 -3.56 -15.57 -8.63
C GLY A 176 -2.62 -14.57 -9.34
N ILE A 177 -1.63 -14.03 -8.63
CA ILE A 177 -0.66 -13.07 -9.18
C ILE A 177 0.78 -13.60 -9.21
N LEU A 178 1.03 -14.77 -8.62
CA LEU A 178 2.35 -15.40 -8.54
C LEU A 178 2.48 -16.55 -9.55
N THR A 179 3.72 -16.87 -9.93
CA THR A 179 4.01 -18.11 -10.64
C THR A 179 4.14 -19.28 -9.65
N PRO A 180 3.81 -20.51 -10.07
CA PRO A 180 4.01 -21.71 -9.24
C PRO A 180 5.46 -21.81 -8.74
N GLU A 181 5.64 -22.38 -7.54
CA GLU A 181 6.97 -22.68 -7.00
C GLU A 181 7.76 -23.57 -8.00
N PRO A 182 9.02 -23.23 -8.33
CA PRO A 182 9.86 -24.10 -9.13
C PRO A 182 10.01 -25.47 -8.44
N GLY A 183 9.42 -26.52 -9.01
CA GLY A 183 9.48 -27.89 -8.49
C GLY A 183 8.19 -28.44 -7.86
N ALA A 184 7.10 -27.67 -7.81
CA ALA A 184 5.77 -28.20 -7.49
C ALA A 184 5.17 -28.91 -8.73
N ASP A 185 5.45 -30.21 -8.86
CA ASP A 185 4.97 -31.19 -9.85
C ASP A 185 5.19 -30.88 -11.36
N LEU A 186 5.80 -31.85 -12.04
CA LEU A 186 6.30 -31.79 -13.41
C LEU A 186 5.18 -31.91 -14.46
N THR A 187 4.39 -30.85 -14.59
CA THR A 187 3.85 -30.40 -15.88
C THR A 187 4.19 -28.92 -16.01
N THR A 188 5.47 -28.60 -16.12
CA THR A 188 5.95 -27.22 -16.22
C THR A 188 5.45 -26.62 -17.53
N THR A 189 4.28 -25.99 -17.51
CA THR A 189 3.85 -25.10 -18.59
C THR A 189 4.96 -24.06 -18.76
N PRO A 190 5.56 -23.93 -19.94
CA PRO A 190 6.58 -22.90 -20.18
C PRO A 190 6.01 -21.53 -19.82
N PRO A 191 6.84 -20.60 -19.32
CA PRO A 191 6.38 -19.27 -18.96
C PRO A 191 5.64 -18.63 -20.14
N THR A 192 4.49 -18.03 -19.87
CA THR A 192 3.74 -17.34 -20.92
C THR A 192 4.52 -16.13 -21.44
N VAL A 193 4.22 -15.66 -22.65
CA VAL A 193 4.84 -14.44 -23.20
C VAL A 193 4.65 -13.26 -22.24
N ALA A 194 3.49 -13.18 -21.57
CA ALA A 194 3.22 -12.12 -20.60
C ALA A 194 4.11 -12.21 -19.35
N GLN A 195 4.37 -13.42 -18.85
CA GLN A 195 5.27 -13.66 -17.72
C GLN A 195 6.73 -13.35 -18.08
N ALA A 196 7.17 -13.79 -19.25
CA ALA A 196 8.50 -13.50 -19.77
C ALA A 196 8.71 -11.99 -19.95
N ALA A 197 7.74 -11.29 -20.55
CA ALA A 197 7.79 -9.83 -20.74
C ALA A 197 7.79 -9.07 -19.40
N THR A 198 7.02 -9.54 -18.41
CA THR A 198 7.00 -8.99 -17.05
C THR A 198 8.37 -9.12 -16.38
N THR A 199 8.95 -10.33 -16.42
CA THR A 199 10.25 -10.62 -15.81
C THR A 199 11.35 -9.80 -16.48
N LEU A 200 11.44 -9.84 -17.81
CA LEU A 200 12.44 -9.10 -18.57
C LEU A 200 12.33 -7.60 -18.36
N GLY A 201 11.10 -7.05 -18.36
CA GLY A 201 10.86 -5.63 -18.09
C GLY A 201 11.32 -5.22 -16.69
N ALA A 202 11.14 -6.08 -15.68
CA ALA A 202 11.60 -5.81 -14.32
C ALA A 202 13.13 -5.85 -14.20
N LEU A 203 13.80 -6.78 -14.87
CA LEU A 203 15.26 -6.90 -14.92
C LEU A 203 15.91 -5.70 -15.62
N LEU A 204 15.36 -5.28 -16.77
CA LEU A 204 15.88 -4.15 -17.54
C LEU A 204 15.74 -2.80 -16.83
N ARG A 205 14.75 -2.65 -15.94
CA ARG A 205 14.60 -1.45 -15.10
C ARG A 205 15.62 -1.39 -13.97
N SER A 206 16.02 -2.54 -13.42
CA SER A 206 17.06 -2.59 -12.39
C SER A 206 18.47 -2.44 -12.95
N ASP A 207 18.72 -3.00 -14.13
CA ASP A 207 20.02 -2.95 -14.79
C ASP A 207 19.81 -2.55 -16.26
N ARG A 208 19.83 -1.23 -16.50
CA ARG A 208 19.59 -0.68 -17.83
C ARG A 208 20.82 -0.95 -18.72
N PRO A 209 20.68 -1.64 -19.85
CA PRO A 209 21.80 -1.86 -20.75
C PRO A 209 22.26 -0.54 -21.39
N GLU A 210 23.57 -0.26 -21.34
CA GLU A 210 24.18 0.90 -22.00
C GLU A 210 24.12 0.80 -23.54
N SER A 211 23.87 -0.40 -24.08
CA SER A 211 23.76 -0.66 -25.52
C SER A 211 22.55 -0.01 -26.19
N PHE A 212 21.52 0.40 -25.43
CA PHE A 212 20.33 1.03 -25.96
C PHE A 212 20.34 2.55 -25.76
N SER A 213 20.08 3.29 -26.84
CA SER A 213 19.76 4.71 -26.73
C SER A 213 18.51 4.93 -25.85
N PRO A 214 18.29 6.14 -25.32
CA PRO A 214 17.08 6.46 -24.56
C PRO A 214 15.78 6.16 -25.31
N ALA A 215 15.74 6.40 -26.63
CA ALA A 215 14.56 6.16 -27.46
C ALA A 215 14.30 4.66 -27.67
N GLU A 216 15.34 3.87 -27.95
CA GLU A 216 15.21 2.41 -28.12
C GLU A 216 14.78 1.74 -26.82
N PHE A 217 15.35 2.17 -25.69
CA PHE A 217 14.97 1.63 -24.38
C PHE A 217 13.52 1.97 -24.02
N ALA A 218 13.07 3.18 -24.32
CA ALA A 218 11.67 3.57 -24.13
C ALA A 218 10.73 2.69 -24.97
N LEU A 219 11.06 2.48 -26.25
CA LEU A 219 10.27 1.65 -27.16
C LEU A 219 10.24 0.17 -26.74
N LEU A 220 11.38 -0.38 -26.31
CA LEU A 220 11.44 -1.74 -25.77
C LEU A 220 10.56 -1.89 -24.52
N THR A 221 10.60 -0.89 -23.62
CA THR A 221 9.77 -0.87 -22.41
C THR A 221 8.27 -0.85 -22.76
N GLU A 222 7.89 -0.06 -23.76
CA GLU A 222 6.52 0.00 -24.26
C GLU A 222 6.06 -1.35 -24.83
N TRP A 223 6.89 -1.98 -25.68
CA TRP A 223 6.57 -3.28 -26.27
C TRP A 223 6.45 -4.40 -25.22
N LEU A 224 7.34 -4.44 -24.24
CA LEU A 224 7.25 -5.39 -23.13
C LEU A 224 5.97 -5.19 -22.32
N THR A 225 5.55 -3.94 -22.12
CA THR A 225 4.28 -3.60 -21.45
C THR A 225 3.08 -4.10 -22.28
N HIS A 226 3.10 -3.93 -23.60
CA HIS A 226 2.05 -4.46 -24.49
C HIS A 226 1.99 -6.00 -24.47
N LEU A 227 3.14 -6.67 -24.50
CA LEU A 227 3.20 -8.13 -24.45
C LEU A 227 2.70 -8.69 -23.12
N ALA A 228 2.92 -7.96 -22.02
CA ALA A 228 2.47 -8.37 -20.70
C ALA A 228 0.99 -8.11 -20.43
N THR A 229 0.35 -7.21 -21.17
CA THR A 229 -1.08 -6.88 -21.02
C THR A 229 -1.99 -7.66 -21.96
N ARG A 230 -1.45 -8.28 -23.01
CA ARG A 230 -2.21 -9.16 -23.91
C ARG A 230 -2.73 -10.39 -23.15
N THR A 231 -4.01 -10.37 -22.82
CA THR A 231 -4.79 -11.58 -22.57
C THR A 231 -4.80 -12.39 -23.87
N ASN A 232 -4.41 -13.67 -23.83
CA ASN A 232 -4.62 -14.56 -24.97
C ASN A 232 -6.11 -14.47 -25.37
N PRO A 233 -6.44 -14.35 -26.68
CA PRO A 233 -7.82 -14.41 -27.15
C PRO A 233 -8.48 -15.76 -26.81
#